data_AF-A0A7R9IFK2-F1
#
_entry.id   AF-A0A7R9IFK2-F1
#
_cell.length_a   1.000
_cell.length_b   1.000
_cell.length_c   1.000
_cell.angle_alpha   90.00
_cell.angle_beta   90.00
_cell.angle_gamma   90.00
#
_symmetry.space_group_name_H-M   'P 1'
#
loop_
_entity.id
_entity.type
_entity.pdbx_description
1 polymer ?
#
loop_
_entity_poly.entity_id
_entity_poly.type
_entity_poly.pdbx_seq_one_letter_code
_entity_poly.pdbx_strand_id
1 'polypeptide(L)'
;MSSYQHLPRAYVNKQAIGVLNKDFYQFLIPVIALSTDMAQDAHVYLLEDGLELWLAVLENSTQMTPELLQLFNNMQPLFQHHADNLRTCLYITQANILLSPEQFLKMYGEIVVASANEMLADMRSEGIVMTMRLIETCLRSAPGIAQEIVKPILPRVFEAVYRGSEYPMVMSMYLSVMSRILLSSRDVFSQVVSIVAQLEDSRAEIILDKILDVWLDKMALVTQLERRKLLGIALTSLLTVQSSYVLEKFCGVLLCVTEVLNDVVKLDRDGGMFDALMYSDQLSSSVSEDDLDYETEHDQRRRMLAATDPVHTIVLRDYLQTQLTELQQQLGTSQFEQLVQTVDVETLSQARLYVIM
;
A
#
# COMPACT_ATOMS: atom_id res chain seq x y z
N MET A 1 -30.70 -31.46 13.76
CA MET A 1 -29.29 -31.25 14.14
C MET A 1 -28.49 -31.21 12.85
N SER A 2 -28.40 -30.05 12.20
CA SER A 2 -27.39 -29.00 12.40
C SER A 2 -26.34 -29.10 11.29
N SER A 3 -26.70 -28.54 10.14
CA SER A 3 -25.80 -28.26 9.01
C SER A 3 -25.98 -26.79 8.59
N TYR A 4 -25.94 -25.89 9.58
CA TYR A 4 -25.62 -24.48 9.35
C TYR A 4 -24.12 -24.33 9.62
N GLN A 5 -23.31 -24.82 8.68
CA GLN A 5 -21.92 -24.43 8.59
C GLN A 5 -21.88 -23.00 8.03
N HIS A 6 -21.05 -22.16 8.66
CA HIS A 6 -20.83 -20.76 8.34
C HIS A 6 -20.79 -20.49 6.84
N LEU A 7 -21.86 -19.87 6.32
CA LEU A 7 -21.86 -19.23 5.01
C LEU A 7 -20.95 -17.99 5.11
N PRO A 8 -19.99 -17.79 4.19
CA PRO A 8 -19.16 -16.59 4.15
C PRO A 8 -20.05 -15.34 4.06
N ARG A 9 -19.69 -14.22 4.72
CA ARG A 9 -20.46 -12.94 4.67
C ARG A 9 -20.84 -12.51 3.24
N ALA A 10 -20.01 -12.84 2.24
CA ALA A 10 -20.29 -12.63 0.82
C ALA A 10 -21.57 -13.34 0.30
N TYR A 11 -21.90 -14.51 0.85
CA TYR A 11 -23.08 -15.32 0.47
C TYR A 11 -24.39 -14.58 0.74
N VAL A 12 -24.48 -13.88 1.87
CA VAL A 12 -25.69 -13.13 2.26
C VAL A 12 -25.79 -11.83 1.45
N ASN A 13 -24.67 -11.14 1.21
CA ASN A 13 -24.67 -9.86 0.51
C ASN A 13 -25.03 -9.98 -0.99
N LYS A 14 -24.50 -10.98 -1.72
CA LYS A 14 -24.77 -11.10 -3.17
C LYS A 14 -26.18 -11.59 -3.49
N GLN A 15 -26.73 -12.53 -2.72
CA GLN A 15 -28.11 -13.01 -2.92
C GLN A 15 -29.18 -12.02 -2.43
N ALA A 16 -28.89 -11.21 -1.41
CA ALA A 16 -29.86 -10.23 -0.90
C ALA A 16 -29.81 -8.88 -1.65
N ILE A 17 -28.66 -8.48 -2.19
CA ILE A 17 -28.41 -7.12 -2.73
C ILE A 17 -28.01 -7.13 -4.23
N GLY A 18 -28.00 -8.31 -4.88
CA GLY A 18 -27.50 -8.52 -6.25
C GLY A 18 -27.83 -7.40 -7.25
N VAL A 19 -26.84 -7.05 -8.10
CA VAL A 19 -26.82 -5.92 -9.07
C VAL A 19 -27.84 -4.84 -8.71
N LEU A 20 -27.48 -4.01 -7.72
CA LEU A 20 -28.29 -2.89 -7.26
C LEU A 20 -28.84 -2.09 -8.46
N ASN A 21 -30.14 -2.21 -8.72
CA ASN A 21 -30.82 -1.39 -9.72
C ASN A 21 -31.12 -0.01 -9.12
N LYS A 22 -31.39 1.00 -9.97
CA LYS A 22 -31.65 2.39 -9.56
C LYS A 22 -32.69 2.52 -8.44
N ASP A 23 -33.71 1.68 -8.46
CA ASP A 23 -34.81 1.71 -7.47
C ASP A 23 -34.33 1.33 -6.05
N PHE A 24 -33.34 0.44 -5.92
CA PHE A 24 -32.78 0.09 -4.62
C PHE A 24 -31.93 1.23 -4.05
N TYR A 25 -31.14 1.92 -4.87
CA TYR A 25 -30.38 3.08 -4.42
C TYR A 25 -31.27 4.20 -3.87
N GLN A 26 -32.45 4.41 -4.48
CA GLN A 26 -33.41 5.42 -4.03
C GLN A 26 -33.94 5.18 -2.60
N PHE A 27 -33.99 3.91 -2.16
CA PHE A 27 -34.39 3.55 -0.80
C PHE A 27 -33.20 3.44 0.15
N LEU A 28 -32.10 2.80 -0.27
CA LEU A 28 -30.97 2.47 0.61
C LEU A 28 -30.16 3.71 1.01
N ILE A 29 -29.95 4.67 0.10
CA ILE A 29 -29.14 5.86 0.38
C ILE A 29 -29.76 6.70 1.52
N PRO A 30 -31.06 7.04 1.50
CA PRO A 30 -31.70 7.74 2.64
C PRO A 30 -31.62 6.97 3.96
N VAL A 31 -31.73 5.64 3.94
CA VAL A 31 -31.62 4.81 5.14
C VAL A 31 -30.21 4.87 5.72
N ILE A 32 -29.18 4.77 4.87
CA ILE A 32 -27.79 4.93 5.28
C ILE A 32 -27.55 6.34 5.83
N ALA A 33 -28.01 7.38 5.12
CA ALA A 33 -27.85 8.76 5.55
C ALA A 33 -28.43 8.99 6.95
N LEU A 34 -29.64 8.49 7.22
CA LEU A 34 -30.30 8.64 8.52
C LEU A 34 -29.62 7.83 9.63
N SER A 35 -29.25 6.58 9.34
CA SER A 35 -28.66 5.67 10.34
C SER A 35 -27.22 6.05 10.73
N THR A 36 -26.52 6.77 9.85
CA THR A 36 -25.12 7.20 10.07
C THR A 36 -24.98 8.69 10.43
N ASP A 37 -26.09 9.44 10.51
CA ASP A 37 -26.07 10.84 10.93
C ASP A 37 -25.96 10.95 12.47
N MET A 38 -24.79 11.38 12.93
CA MET A 38 -24.47 11.56 14.35
C MET A 38 -25.28 12.67 15.03
N ALA A 39 -25.98 13.52 14.29
CA ALA A 39 -26.88 14.54 14.84
C ALA A 39 -28.28 13.99 15.19
N GLN A 40 -28.62 12.77 14.75
CA GLN A 40 -29.94 12.17 14.99
C GLN A 40 -29.88 11.15 16.12
N ASP A 41 -30.86 11.11 17.02
CA ASP A 41 -30.91 10.12 18.11
C ASP A 41 -30.93 8.66 17.63
N ALA A 42 -31.37 8.44 16.37
CA ALA A 42 -31.46 7.12 15.76
C ALA A 42 -30.10 6.42 15.62
N HIS A 43 -28.98 7.15 15.54
CA HIS A 43 -27.64 6.56 15.39
C HIS A 43 -27.30 5.62 16.54
N VAL A 44 -27.79 5.88 17.74
CA VAL A 44 -27.53 5.07 18.95
C VAL A 44 -27.92 3.60 18.75
N TYR A 45 -28.94 3.34 17.94
CA TYR A 45 -29.46 1.99 17.69
C TYR A 45 -29.17 1.46 16.29
N LEU A 46 -28.99 2.35 15.31
CA LEU A 46 -28.92 1.96 13.90
C LEU A 46 -27.52 2.09 13.29
N LEU A 47 -26.55 2.68 14.00
CA LEU A 47 -25.26 3.02 13.38
C LEU A 47 -24.50 1.79 12.87
N GLU A 48 -24.44 0.71 13.65
CA GLU A 48 -23.72 -0.50 13.25
C GLU A 48 -24.32 -1.11 11.97
N ASP A 49 -25.64 -1.35 11.97
CA ASP A 49 -26.37 -1.86 10.80
C ASP A 49 -26.28 -0.89 9.60
N GLY A 50 -26.31 0.42 9.85
CA GLY A 50 -26.17 1.46 8.84
C GLY A 50 -24.80 1.46 8.17
N LEU A 51 -23.73 1.27 8.93
CA LEU A 51 -22.37 1.15 8.41
C LEU A 51 -22.17 -0.16 7.64
N GLU A 52 -22.70 -1.28 8.14
CA GLU A 52 -22.65 -2.55 7.40
C GLU A 52 -23.41 -2.44 6.06
N LEU A 53 -24.58 -1.81 6.06
CA LEU A 53 -25.36 -1.55 4.85
C LEU A 53 -24.60 -0.63 3.88
N TRP A 54 -23.98 0.43 4.39
CA TRP A 54 -23.19 1.34 3.55
C TRP A 54 -22.03 0.61 2.87
N LEU A 55 -21.28 -0.19 3.62
CA LEU A 55 -20.21 -1.00 3.06
C LEU A 55 -20.73 -1.96 1.99
N ALA A 56 -21.82 -2.68 2.27
CA ALA A 56 -22.42 -3.62 1.32
C ALA A 56 -22.89 -2.92 0.02
N VAL A 57 -23.46 -1.72 0.12
CA VAL A 57 -23.83 -0.91 -1.05
C VAL A 57 -22.59 -0.56 -1.86
N LEU A 58 -21.55 -0.03 -1.23
CA LEU A 58 -20.29 0.31 -1.91
C LEU A 58 -19.62 -0.92 -2.54
N GLU A 59 -19.72 -2.08 -1.90
CA GLU A 59 -19.11 -3.32 -2.39
C GLU A 59 -19.75 -3.81 -3.68
N ASN A 60 -21.05 -3.56 -3.85
CA ASN A 60 -21.84 -4.00 -5.00
C ASN A 60 -22.10 -2.88 -6.03
N SER A 61 -21.68 -1.65 -5.74
CA SER A 61 -21.76 -0.54 -6.71
C SER A 61 -20.73 -0.69 -7.83
N THR A 62 -21.21 -0.58 -9.07
CA THR A 62 -20.39 -0.58 -10.29
C THR A 62 -19.80 0.82 -10.60
N GLN A 63 -20.43 1.88 -10.10
CA GLN A 63 -20.01 3.27 -10.32
C GLN A 63 -20.41 4.17 -9.14
N MET A 64 -19.67 5.25 -8.94
CA MET A 64 -20.00 6.27 -7.96
C MET A 64 -21.11 7.19 -8.46
N THR A 65 -22.18 7.36 -7.67
CA THR A 65 -23.20 8.41 -7.90
C THR A 65 -22.97 9.60 -6.97
N PRO A 66 -23.47 10.81 -7.31
CA PRO A 66 -23.34 11.98 -6.44
C PRO A 66 -23.93 11.77 -5.05
N GLU A 67 -25.06 11.08 -4.95
CA GLU A 67 -25.77 10.82 -3.69
C GLU A 67 -24.97 9.86 -2.81
N LEU A 68 -24.40 8.80 -3.40
CA LEU A 68 -23.52 7.85 -2.70
C LEU A 68 -22.24 8.54 -2.21
N LEU A 69 -21.65 9.42 -3.02
CA LEU A 69 -20.48 10.21 -2.66
C LEU A 69 -20.78 11.20 -1.51
N GLN A 70 -21.98 11.78 -1.48
CA GLN A 70 -22.39 12.73 -0.45
C GLN A 70 -22.63 12.08 0.91
N LEU A 71 -22.91 10.78 0.99
CA LEU A 71 -22.98 10.05 2.26
C LEU A 71 -21.69 10.19 3.08
N PHE A 72 -20.54 10.40 2.41
CA PHE A 72 -19.26 10.56 3.09
C PHE A 72 -19.19 11.78 4.02
N ASN A 73 -20.10 12.76 3.88
CA ASN A 73 -20.22 13.87 4.84
C ASN A 73 -20.50 13.39 6.28
N ASN A 74 -21.13 12.23 6.44
CA ASN A 74 -21.38 11.63 7.76
C ASN A 74 -20.11 10.98 8.36
N MET A 75 -19.03 10.78 7.59
CA MET A 75 -17.86 10.03 8.04
C MET A 75 -16.98 10.82 9.01
N GLN A 76 -16.86 12.14 8.86
CA GLN A 76 -15.96 12.93 9.70
C GLN A 76 -16.31 12.86 11.20
N PRO A 77 -17.57 13.06 11.63
CA PRO A 77 -17.96 12.87 13.04
C PRO A 77 -17.69 11.45 13.55
N LEU A 78 -17.82 10.44 12.68
CA LEU A 78 -17.59 9.04 13.04
C LEU A 78 -16.12 8.76 13.35
N PHE A 79 -15.18 9.36 12.61
CA PHE A 79 -13.75 9.24 12.91
C PHE A 79 -13.38 9.86 14.27
N GLN A 80 -14.04 10.96 14.66
CA GLN A 80 -13.69 11.70 15.88
C GLN A 80 -14.29 11.09 17.15
N HIS A 81 -15.48 10.48 17.07
CA HIS A 81 -16.27 10.14 18.26
C HIS A 81 -16.53 8.65 18.49
N HIS A 82 -16.24 7.77 17.52
CA HIS A 82 -16.63 6.34 17.60
C HIS A 82 -15.50 5.36 17.31
N ALA A 83 -14.65 5.12 18.30
CA ALA A 83 -13.54 4.16 18.20
C ALA A 83 -13.99 2.71 17.89
N ASP A 84 -15.17 2.30 18.37
CA ASP A 84 -15.67 0.93 18.21
C ASP A 84 -15.97 0.57 16.74
N ASN A 85 -16.38 1.56 15.95
CA ASN A 85 -16.75 1.39 14.54
C ASN A 85 -15.64 1.78 13.56
N LEU A 86 -14.49 2.24 14.08
CA LEU A 86 -13.39 2.76 13.28
C LEU A 86 -12.93 1.79 12.19
N ARG A 87 -12.89 0.49 12.51
CA ARG A 87 -12.54 -0.55 11.53
C ARG A 87 -13.44 -0.50 10.30
N THR A 88 -14.74 -0.46 10.50
CA THR A 88 -15.74 -0.40 9.44
C THR A 88 -15.67 0.93 8.69
N CYS A 89 -15.49 2.05 9.40
CA CYS A 89 -15.29 3.37 8.80
C CYS A 89 -14.07 3.42 7.86
N LEU A 90 -12.93 2.83 8.26
CA LEU A 90 -11.74 2.73 7.42
C LEU A 90 -11.98 1.84 6.19
N TYR A 91 -12.78 0.77 6.31
CA TYR A 91 -13.16 -0.06 5.15
C TYR A 91 -14.10 0.66 4.19
N ILE A 92 -15.12 1.36 4.69
CA ILE A 92 -16.02 2.21 3.89
C ILE A 92 -15.21 3.26 3.13
N THR A 93 -14.24 3.88 3.79
CA THR A 93 -13.37 4.89 3.16
C THR A 93 -12.53 4.27 2.04
N GLN A 94 -11.93 3.10 2.26
CA GLN A 94 -11.21 2.37 1.20
C GLN A 94 -12.13 1.97 0.05
N ALA A 95 -13.36 1.52 0.32
CA ALA A 95 -14.33 1.16 -0.70
C ALA A 95 -14.77 2.34 -1.56
N ASN A 96 -14.90 3.54 -0.96
CA ASN A 96 -15.13 4.79 -1.69
C ASN A 96 -13.93 5.16 -2.58
N ILE A 97 -12.70 5.13 -2.02
CA ILE A 97 -11.49 5.42 -2.80
C ILE A 97 -11.38 4.47 -3.99
N LEU A 98 -11.65 3.18 -3.81
CA LEU A 98 -11.60 2.21 -4.92
C LEU A 98 -12.72 2.42 -5.94
N LEU A 99 -13.88 2.94 -5.54
CA LEU A 99 -15.01 3.16 -6.45
C LEU A 99 -14.80 4.38 -7.36
N SER A 100 -14.21 5.46 -6.84
CA SER A 100 -13.93 6.67 -7.61
C SER A 100 -12.65 7.39 -7.13
N PRO A 101 -11.45 6.84 -7.38
CA PRO A 101 -10.21 7.27 -6.76
C PRO A 101 -9.94 8.77 -6.84
N GLU A 102 -9.91 9.33 -8.05
CA GLU A 102 -9.58 10.74 -8.23
C GLU A 102 -10.67 11.67 -7.69
N GLN A 103 -11.94 11.36 -7.94
CA GLN A 103 -13.06 12.20 -7.53
C GLN A 103 -13.15 12.24 -6.00
N PHE A 104 -13.07 11.08 -5.36
CA PHE A 104 -13.12 10.96 -3.92
C PHE A 104 -11.95 11.66 -3.25
N LEU A 105 -10.71 11.42 -3.71
CA LEU A 105 -9.52 12.04 -3.12
C LEU A 105 -9.51 13.56 -3.29
N LYS A 106 -9.96 14.09 -4.44
CA LYS A 106 -10.09 15.55 -4.61
C LYS A 106 -11.11 16.20 -3.67
N MET A 107 -12.16 15.46 -3.29
CA MET A 107 -13.25 16.00 -2.46
C MET A 107 -13.03 15.80 -0.96
N TYR A 108 -12.55 14.62 -0.55
CA TYR A 108 -12.46 14.22 0.85
C TYR A 108 -11.06 13.74 1.27
N GLY A 109 -10.08 13.70 0.35
CA GLY A 109 -8.75 13.17 0.65
C GLY A 109 -8.03 13.93 1.78
N GLU A 110 -8.09 15.27 1.76
CA GLU A 110 -7.46 16.10 2.80
C GLU A 110 -8.04 15.81 4.19
N ILE A 111 -9.37 15.74 4.32
CA ILE A 111 -10.04 15.52 5.61
C ILE A 111 -9.82 14.10 6.13
N VAL A 112 -9.75 13.12 5.23
CA VAL A 112 -9.43 11.73 5.56
C VAL A 112 -8.00 11.63 6.09
N VAL A 113 -7.03 12.26 5.42
CA VAL A 113 -5.62 12.24 5.86
C VAL A 113 -5.42 13.02 7.16
N ALA A 114 -6.07 14.16 7.32
CA ALA A 114 -6.03 14.93 8.57
C ALA A 114 -6.56 14.09 9.74
N SER A 115 -7.75 13.48 9.57
CA SER A 115 -8.35 12.61 10.60
C SER A 115 -7.44 11.42 10.91
N ALA A 116 -6.90 10.75 9.88
CA ALA A 116 -5.96 9.65 10.06
C ALA A 116 -4.71 10.07 10.85
N ASN A 117 -4.15 11.25 10.56
CA ASN A 117 -2.96 11.75 11.23
C ASN A 117 -3.20 12.07 12.71
N GLU A 118 -4.34 12.70 13.03
CA GLU A 118 -4.75 12.99 14.41
C GLU A 118 -4.91 11.71 15.23
N MET A 119 -5.58 10.71 14.67
CA MET A 119 -5.88 9.46 15.37
C MET A 119 -4.65 8.58 15.64
N LEU A 120 -3.57 8.71 14.85
CA LEU A 120 -2.37 7.88 14.98
C LEU A 120 -1.67 8.02 16.35
N ALA A 121 -1.92 9.09 17.13
CA ALA A 121 -1.27 9.31 18.42
C ALA A 121 -1.66 8.28 19.49
N ASP A 122 -2.90 7.86 19.49
CA ASP A 122 -3.46 7.02 20.54
C ASP A 122 -3.79 5.60 20.05
N MET A 123 -3.44 5.29 18.80
CA MET A 123 -3.70 4.00 18.18
C MET A 123 -2.73 2.90 18.63
N ARG A 124 -3.28 1.72 18.90
CA ARG A 124 -2.50 0.48 18.99
C ARG A 124 -1.99 0.04 17.62
N SER A 125 -1.02 -0.87 17.61
CA SER A 125 -0.36 -1.38 16.39
C SER A 125 -1.33 -1.88 15.32
N GLU A 126 -2.43 -2.54 15.69
CA GLU A 126 -3.45 -2.98 14.73
C GLU A 126 -4.13 -1.80 14.02
N GLY A 127 -4.54 -0.76 14.77
CA GLY A 127 -5.12 0.46 14.22
C GLY A 127 -4.15 1.19 13.31
N ILE A 128 -2.86 1.29 13.70
CA ILE A 128 -1.82 1.87 12.85
C ILE A 128 -1.70 1.12 11.52
N VAL A 129 -1.67 -0.22 11.55
CA VAL A 129 -1.61 -1.03 10.32
C VAL A 129 -2.81 -0.76 9.42
N MET A 130 -4.01 -0.65 9.97
CA MET A 130 -5.22 -0.37 9.20
C MET A 130 -5.21 1.03 8.59
N THR A 131 -4.78 2.03 9.34
CA THR A 131 -4.61 3.41 8.85
C THR A 131 -3.56 3.46 7.75
N MET A 132 -2.42 2.78 7.90
CA MET A 132 -1.41 2.72 6.86
C MET A 132 -1.90 2.00 5.60
N ARG A 133 -2.76 0.98 5.72
CA ARG A 133 -3.42 0.34 4.56
C ARG A 133 -4.34 1.31 3.82
N LEU A 134 -5.05 2.17 4.54
CA LEU A 134 -5.84 3.25 3.93
C LEU A 134 -4.93 4.22 3.15
N ILE A 135 -3.81 4.64 3.73
CA ILE A 135 -2.82 5.49 3.04
C ILE A 135 -2.23 4.80 1.80
N GLU A 136 -1.91 3.50 1.89
CA GLU A 136 -1.49 2.72 0.72
C GLU A 136 -2.57 2.66 -0.36
N THR A 137 -3.83 2.47 0.01
CA THR A 137 -4.96 2.49 -0.95
C THR A 137 -5.02 3.83 -1.69
N CYS A 138 -4.87 4.97 -1.00
CA CYS A 138 -4.77 6.27 -1.66
C CYS A 138 -3.65 6.30 -2.71
N LEU A 139 -2.43 5.91 -2.29
CA LEU A 139 -1.23 5.96 -3.13
C LEU A 139 -1.29 5.00 -4.32
N ARG A 140 -1.92 3.84 -4.16
CA ARG A 140 -2.09 2.85 -5.22
C ARG A 140 -3.13 3.29 -6.25
N SER A 141 -4.26 3.81 -5.78
CA SER A 141 -5.41 4.06 -6.64
C SER A 141 -5.31 5.34 -7.47
N ALA A 142 -4.62 6.37 -6.97
CA ALA A 142 -4.38 7.60 -7.74
C ALA A 142 -3.06 8.28 -7.31
N PRO A 143 -1.89 7.69 -7.63
CA PRO A 143 -0.58 8.13 -7.13
C PRO A 143 -0.31 9.62 -7.37
N GLY A 144 -0.66 10.14 -8.56
CA GLY A 144 -0.40 11.54 -8.93
C GLY A 144 -1.10 12.58 -8.05
N ILE A 145 -2.28 12.27 -7.53
CA ILE A 145 -3.03 13.15 -6.60
C ILE A 145 -2.69 12.80 -5.16
N ALA A 146 -2.66 11.50 -4.85
CA ALA A 146 -2.48 11.00 -3.49
C ALA A 146 -1.14 11.42 -2.89
N GLN A 147 -0.06 11.47 -3.66
CA GLN A 147 1.27 11.86 -3.17
C GLN A 147 1.30 13.26 -2.52
N GLU A 148 0.48 14.20 -2.98
CA GLU A 148 0.34 15.52 -2.38
C GLU A 148 -0.59 15.50 -1.18
N ILE A 149 -1.74 14.83 -1.30
CA ILE A 149 -2.75 14.74 -0.24
C ILE A 149 -2.22 14.07 1.02
N VAL A 150 -1.39 13.03 0.88
CA VAL A 150 -0.88 12.30 2.05
C VAL A 150 0.30 13.00 2.73
N LYS A 151 0.88 14.06 2.16
CA LYS A 151 2.05 14.77 2.72
C LYS A 151 1.98 15.04 4.23
N PRO A 152 0.85 15.50 4.80
CA PRO A 152 0.77 15.80 6.23
C PRO A 152 1.04 14.61 7.17
N ILE A 153 0.79 13.37 6.73
CA ILE A 153 1.02 12.17 7.55
C ILE A 153 2.45 11.60 7.39
N LEU A 154 3.14 11.96 6.30
CA LEU A 154 4.42 11.37 5.94
C LEU A 154 5.55 11.66 6.94
N PRO A 155 5.70 12.87 7.54
CA PRO A 155 6.74 13.11 8.54
C PRO A 155 6.72 12.09 9.68
N ARG A 156 5.52 11.73 10.14
CA ARG A 156 5.32 10.73 11.19
C ARG A 156 5.73 9.32 10.75
N VAL A 157 5.46 8.97 9.50
CA VAL A 157 5.88 7.69 8.90
C VAL A 157 7.41 7.62 8.79
N PHE A 158 8.04 8.65 8.23
CA PHE A 158 9.49 8.70 8.06
C PHE A 158 10.23 8.78 9.39
N GLU A 159 9.70 9.53 10.36
CA GLU A 159 10.23 9.58 11.72
C GLU A 159 10.17 8.21 12.40
N ALA A 160 9.06 7.47 12.25
CA ALA A 160 8.94 6.13 12.82
C ALA A 160 9.93 5.13 12.20
N VAL A 161 10.26 5.27 10.91
CA VAL A 161 11.34 4.52 10.26
C VAL A 161 12.70 4.98 10.80
N TYR A 162 12.97 6.28 10.82
CA TYR A 162 14.21 6.87 11.34
C TYR A 162 14.52 6.46 12.80
N ARG A 163 13.48 6.34 13.64
CA ARG A 163 13.59 5.88 15.04
C ARG A 163 13.65 4.36 15.17
N GLY A 164 13.32 3.60 14.13
CA GLY A 164 13.37 2.13 14.18
C GLY A 164 12.22 1.50 14.97
N SER A 165 10.96 1.87 14.67
CA SER A 165 9.75 1.27 15.28
C SER A 165 9.87 -0.24 15.53
N GLU A 166 9.53 -0.66 16.76
CA GLU A 166 9.81 -2.00 17.26
C GLU A 166 8.89 -3.08 16.68
N TYR A 167 7.67 -2.72 16.30
CA TYR A 167 6.67 -3.69 15.84
C TYR A 167 6.85 -4.03 14.36
N PRO A 168 7.25 -5.27 14.00
CA PRO A 168 7.61 -5.63 12.62
C PRO A 168 6.51 -5.35 11.59
N MET A 169 5.25 -5.66 11.95
CA MET A 169 4.10 -5.42 11.07
C MET A 169 3.88 -3.93 10.81
N VAL A 170 4.10 -3.08 11.81
CA VAL A 170 3.95 -1.62 11.68
C VAL A 170 5.11 -1.05 10.87
N MET A 171 6.35 -1.43 11.20
CA MET A 171 7.54 -1.02 10.43
C MET A 171 7.41 -1.40 8.94
N SER A 172 6.95 -2.61 8.67
CA SER A 172 6.67 -3.09 7.31
C SER A 172 5.70 -2.15 6.57
N MET A 173 4.62 -1.71 7.22
CA MET A 173 3.68 -0.76 6.63
C MET A 173 4.31 0.62 6.37
N TYR A 174 5.11 1.13 7.31
CA TYR A 174 5.80 2.42 7.13
C TYR A 174 6.81 2.39 5.99
N LEU A 175 7.63 1.33 5.89
CA LEU A 175 8.54 1.13 4.76
C LEU A 175 7.78 1.03 3.42
N SER A 176 6.62 0.37 3.43
CA SER A 176 5.75 0.25 2.24
C SER A 176 5.24 1.61 1.77
N VAL A 177 4.70 2.44 2.66
CA VAL A 177 4.23 3.79 2.35
C VAL A 177 5.38 4.66 1.84
N MET A 178 6.53 4.63 2.53
CA MET A 178 7.73 5.38 2.13
C MET A 178 8.24 4.95 0.74
N SER A 179 8.24 3.65 0.44
CA SER A 179 8.63 3.10 -0.87
C SER A 179 7.72 3.57 -1.98
N ARG A 180 6.41 3.62 -1.74
CA ARG A 180 5.43 4.11 -2.72
C ARG A 180 5.63 5.60 -3.01
N ILE A 181 5.92 6.40 -1.98
CA ILE A 181 6.26 7.82 -2.17
C ILE A 181 7.54 7.95 -2.99
N LEU A 182 8.59 7.19 -2.69
CA LEU A 182 9.85 7.22 -3.43
C LEU A 182 9.66 6.89 -4.92
N LEU A 183 8.88 5.85 -5.21
CA LEU A 183 8.60 5.40 -6.57
C LEU A 183 7.63 6.34 -7.32
N SER A 184 6.74 7.03 -6.61
CA SER A 184 5.76 7.97 -7.20
C SER A 184 6.34 9.37 -7.43
N SER A 185 7.02 9.93 -6.44
CA SER A 185 7.65 11.26 -6.53
C SER A 185 8.86 11.39 -5.61
N ARG A 186 10.04 11.46 -6.24
CA ARG A 186 11.32 11.75 -5.58
C ARG A 186 11.33 13.13 -4.91
N ASP A 187 10.56 14.09 -5.44
CA ASP A 187 10.44 15.44 -4.88
C ASP A 187 9.66 15.44 -3.56
N VAL A 188 8.53 14.72 -3.49
CA VAL A 188 7.79 14.56 -2.24
C VAL A 188 8.65 13.83 -1.20
N PHE A 189 9.35 12.77 -1.62
CA PHE A 189 10.26 12.03 -0.75
C PHE A 189 11.33 12.95 -0.12
N SER A 190 12.04 13.76 -0.93
CA SER A 190 13.09 14.65 -0.45
C SER A 190 12.57 15.78 0.44
N GLN A 191 11.39 16.32 0.14
CA GLN A 191 10.71 17.30 0.99
C GLN A 191 10.41 16.72 2.37
N VAL A 192 9.88 15.50 2.45
CA VAL A 192 9.57 14.87 3.74
C VAL A 192 10.83 14.56 4.54
N VAL A 193 11.90 14.07 3.89
CA VAL A 193 13.21 13.88 4.56
C VAL A 193 13.71 15.22 5.13
N SER A 194 13.54 16.32 4.40
CA SER A 194 13.93 17.66 4.86
C SER A 194 13.09 18.13 6.05
N ILE A 195 11.79 17.82 6.08
CA ILE A 195 10.92 18.10 7.23
C ILE A 195 11.37 17.31 8.46
N VAL A 196 11.62 16.01 8.32
CA VAL A 196 12.11 15.17 9.43
C VAL A 196 13.47 15.65 9.92
N ALA A 197 14.35 16.11 9.02
CA ALA A 197 15.63 16.72 9.40
C ALA A 197 15.48 17.98 10.26
N GLN A 198 14.49 18.82 9.95
CA GLN A 198 14.17 20.00 10.78
C GLN A 198 13.62 19.59 12.15
N LEU A 199 12.76 18.57 12.22
CA LEU A 199 12.18 18.08 13.47
C LEU A 199 13.23 17.45 14.40
N GLU A 200 14.22 16.76 13.82
CA GLU A 200 15.30 16.09 14.55
C GLU A 200 16.55 16.98 14.75
N ASP A 201 16.49 18.27 14.40
CA ASP A 201 17.62 19.22 14.44
C ASP A 201 18.90 18.64 13.79
N SER A 202 18.76 18.09 12.59
CA SER A 202 19.82 17.39 11.87
C SER A 202 19.83 17.75 10.37
N ARG A 203 20.81 17.24 9.64
CA ARG A 203 20.90 17.43 8.18
C ARG A 203 20.14 16.32 7.46
N ALA A 204 19.49 16.67 6.34
CA ALA A 204 18.71 15.74 5.53
C ALA A 204 19.51 14.50 5.11
N GLU A 205 20.81 14.64 4.85
CA GLU A 205 21.64 13.50 4.46
C GLU A 205 21.88 12.52 5.61
N ILE A 206 22.03 13.00 6.85
CA ILE A 206 22.19 12.16 8.05
C ILE A 206 20.88 11.40 8.34
N ILE A 207 19.75 12.07 8.17
CA ILE A 207 18.44 11.43 8.30
C ILE A 207 18.28 10.33 7.27
N LEU A 208 18.60 10.62 6.00
CA LEU A 208 18.52 9.63 4.92
C LEU A 208 19.44 8.44 5.18
N ASP A 209 20.69 8.68 5.56
CA ASP A 209 21.67 7.64 5.88
C ASP A 209 21.14 6.67 6.95
N LYS A 210 20.62 7.21 8.06
CA LYS A 210 20.04 6.39 9.12
C LYS A 210 18.75 5.68 8.70
N ILE A 211 17.88 6.33 7.90
CA ILE A 211 16.69 5.69 7.35
C ILE A 211 17.07 4.49 6.50
N LEU A 212 18.11 4.60 5.66
CA LEU A 212 18.60 3.50 4.85
C LEU A 212 19.18 2.38 5.72
N ASP A 213 19.95 2.69 6.76
CA ASP A 213 20.43 1.68 7.71
C ASP A 213 19.29 0.91 8.37
N VAL A 214 18.25 1.63 8.85
CA VAL A 214 17.08 0.98 9.45
C VAL A 214 16.30 0.18 8.41
N TRP A 215 16.12 0.71 7.20
CA TRP A 215 15.42 -0.01 6.14
C TRP A 215 16.13 -1.34 5.86
N LEU A 216 17.44 -1.31 5.60
CA LEU A 216 18.23 -2.50 5.30
C LEU A 216 18.20 -3.52 6.45
N ASP A 217 18.35 -3.07 7.70
CA ASP A 217 18.24 -3.95 8.88
C ASP A 217 16.85 -4.60 9.00
N LYS A 218 15.78 -3.83 8.75
CA LYS A 218 14.39 -4.29 8.94
C LYS A 218 13.85 -5.10 7.75
N MET A 219 14.56 -5.19 6.63
CA MET A 219 14.15 -6.00 5.46
C MET A 219 13.88 -7.45 5.84
N ALA A 220 14.72 -8.04 6.70
CA ALA A 220 14.58 -9.43 7.15
C ALA A 220 13.30 -9.69 7.98
N LEU A 221 12.69 -8.64 8.53
CA LEU A 221 11.46 -8.75 9.32
C LEU A 221 10.18 -8.69 8.48
N VAL A 222 10.28 -8.32 7.20
CA VAL A 222 9.14 -8.25 6.29
C VAL A 222 8.89 -9.63 5.71
N THR A 223 7.77 -10.26 6.06
CA THR A 223 7.48 -11.65 5.64
C THR A 223 6.61 -11.74 4.38
N GLN A 224 5.84 -10.70 4.04
CA GLN A 224 5.00 -10.70 2.83
C GLN A 224 5.86 -10.45 1.59
N LEU A 225 5.83 -11.39 0.64
CA LEU A 225 6.67 -11.36 -0.57
C LEU A 225 6.41 -10.14 -1.44
N GLU A 226 5.15 -9.77 -1.64
CA GLU A 226 4.73 -8.60 -2.41
C GLU A 226 5.34 -7.33 -1.85
N ARG A 227 5.33 -7.20 -0.53
CA ARG A 227 5.88 -6.03 0.14
C ARG A 227 7.41 -6.06 0.11
N ARG A 228 8.05 -7.20 0.36
CA ARG A 228 9.51 -7.33 0.18
C ARG A 228 9.95 -6.93 -1.22
N LYS A 229 9.22 -7.37 -2.25
CA LYS A 229 9.46 -6.99 -3.65
C LYS A 229 9.31 -5.48 -3.85
N LEU A 230 8.24 -4.86 -3.36
CA LEU A 230 8.07 -3.40 -3.41
C LEU A 230 9.25 -2.65 -2.79
N LEU A 231 9.68 -3.07 -1.59
CA LEU A 231 10.82 -2.46 -0.90
C LEU A 231 12.12 -2.63 -1.70
N GLY A 232 12.34 -3.83 -2.26
CA GLY A 232 13.49 -4.13 -3.10
C GLY A 232 13.52 -3.29 -4.39
N ILE A 233 12.37 -3.12 -5.06
CA ILE A 233 12.23 -2.23 -6.23
C ILE A 233 12.60 -0.80 -5.83
N ALA A 234 12.07 -0.31 -4.71
CA ALA A 234 12.33 1.05 -4.23
C ALA A 234 13.81 1.27 -3.88
N LEU A 235 14.46 0.33 -3.16
CA LEU A 235 15.90 0.38 -2.89
C LEU A 235 16.73 0.37 -4.18
N THR A 236 16.36 -0.49 -5.13
CA THR A 236 17.02 -0.57 -6.45
C THR A 236 16.93 0.76 -7.20
N SER A 237 15.80 1.47 -7.09
CA SER A 237 15.59 2.77 -7.73
C SER A 237 16.49 3.90 -7.18
N LEU A 238 17.06 3.73 -5.97
CA LEU A 238 17.97 4.71 -5.36
C LEU A 238 19.38 4.62 -5.93
N LEU A 239 19.79 3.47 -6.48
CA LEU A 239 21.16 3.23 -6.94
C LEU A 239 21.62 4.27 -7.97
N THR A 240 20.71 4.80 -8.78
CA THR A 240 20.99 5.76 -9.87
C THR A 240 20.84 7.23 -9.47
N VAL A 241 20.61 7.52 -8.19
CA VAL A 241 20.39 8.90 -7.66
C VAL A 241 21.70 9.69 -7.48
N GLN A 242 22.86 9.07 -7.65
CA GLN A 242 24.19 9.70 -7.50
C GLN A 242 24.43 10.34 -6.11
N SER A 243 23.81 9.78 -5.07
CA SER A 243 24.07 10.19 -3.68
C SER A 243 25.17 9.34 -3.07
N SER A 244 26.22 9.98 -2.52
CA SER A 244 27.32 9.26 -1.86
C SER A 244 26.81 8.37 -0.73
N TYR A 245 25.83 8.85 0.05
CA TYR A 245 25.22 8.09 1.14
C TYR A 245 24.50 6.83 0.66
N VAL A 246 23.87 6.86 -0.53
CA VAL A 246 23.24 5.66 -1.11
C VAL A 246 24.31 4.68 -1.60
N LEU A 247 25.36 5.20 -2.26
CA LEU A 247 26.45 4.36 -2.77
C LEU A 247 27.26 3.70 -1.64
N GLU A 248 27.42 4.37 -0.50
CA GLU A 248 28.01 3.77 0.71
C GLU A 248 27.20 2.57 1.22
N LYS A 249 25.89 2.52 0.97
CA LYS A 249 25.02 1.37 1.29
C LYS A 249 24.89 0.35 0.16
N PHE A 250 25.67 0.47 -0.93
CA PHE A 250 25.54 -0.38 -2.11
C PHE A 250 25.55 -1.88 -1.77
N CYS A 251 26.49 -2.33 -0.92
CA CYS A 251 26.57 -3.72 -0.49
C CYS A 251 25.28 -4.18 0.21
N GLY A 252 24.75 -3.38 1.14
CA GLY A 252 23.52 -3.70 1.86
C GLY A 252 22.29 -3.73 0.96
N VAL A 253 22.20 -2.77 0.01
CA VAL A 253 21.14 -2.74 -1.01
C VAL A 253 21.21 -3.99 -1.88
N LEU A 254 22.40 -4.35 -2.39
CA LEU A 254 22.56 -5.52 -3.24
C LEU A 254 22.25 -6.82 -2.50
N LEU A 255 22.67 -6.96 -1.23
CA LEU A 255 22.30 -8.08 -0.37
C LEU A 255 20.78 -8.21 -0.24
N CYS A 256 20.12 -7.14 0.21
CA CYS A 256 18.66 -7.14 0.40
C CYS A 256 17.91 -7.46 -0.89
N VAL A 257 18.28 -6.84 -2.01
CA VAL A 257 17.60 -7.09 -3.29
C VAL A 257 17.86 -8.52 -3.78
N THR A 258 19.04 -9.07 -3.55
CA THR A 258 19.37 -10.46 -3.90
C THR A 258 18.56 -11.46 -3.06
N GLU A 259 18.40 -11.22 -1.76
CA GLU A 259 17.50 -12.03 -0.93
C GLU A 259 16.05 -12.00 -1.44
N VAL A 260 15.58 -10.82 -1.84
CA VAL A 260 14.24 -10.70 -2.45
C VAL A 260 14.16 -11.47 -3.75
N LEU A 261 15.20 -11.44 -4.60
CA LEU A 261 15.25 -12.24 -5.83
C LEU A 261 15.20 -13.74 -5.54
N ASN A 262 15.91 -14.22 -4.51
CA ASN A 262 15.85 -15.62 -4.08
C ASN A 262 14.43 -16.04 -3.68
N ASP A 263 13.67 -15.13 -3.07
CA ASP A 263 12.31 -15.40 -2.65
C ASP A 263 11.31 -15.40 -3.81
N VAL A 264 11.41 -14.44 -4.74
CA VAL A 264 10.40 -14.22 -5.79
C VAL A 264 10.69 -14.93 -7.11
N VAL A 265 11.95 -15.20 -7.44
CA VAL A 265 12.31 -15.88 -8.70
C VAL A 265 12.11 -17.39 -8.54
N LYS A 266 11.42 -17.99 -9.52
CA LYS A 266 11.18 -19.44 -9.62
C LYS A 266 11.60 -19.93 -10.99
N LEU A 267 11.78 -21.25 -11.11
CA LEU A 267 12.10 -21.93 -12.36
C LEU A 267 10.82 -22.51 -12.96
N ASP A 268 10.63 -22.31 -14.27
CA ASP A 268 9.60 -23.00 -15.03
C ASP A 268 10.00 -24.46 -15.33
N ARG A 269 9.18 -25.17 -16.11
CA ARG A 269 9.41 -26.58 -16.46
C ARG A 269 10.64 -26.77 -17.35
N ASP A 270 11.04 -25.74 -18.09
CA ASP A 270 12.16 -25.74 -19.02
C ASP A 270 13.44 -25.16 -18.38
N GLY A 271 13.39 -24.81 -17.09
CA GLY A 271 14.49 -24.20 -16.34
C GLY A 271 14.64 -22.69 -16.53
N GLY A 272 13.67 -22.04 -17.19
CA GLY A 272 13.60 -20.59 -17.33
C GLY A 272 13.24 -19.90 -16.02
N MET A 273 13.96 -18.82 -15.68
CA MET A 273 13.68 -18.01 -14.50
C MET A 273 12.56 -17.01 -14.77
N PHE A 274 11.51 -17.05 -13.94
CA PHE A 274 10.43 -16.07 -13.94
C PHE A 274 10.15 -15.54 -12.54
N ASP A 275 9.61 -14.33 -12.47
CA ASP A 275 9.20 -13.70 -11.21
C ASP A 275 7.78 -14.15 -10.86
N ALA A 276 7.64 -14.91 -9.77
CA ALA A 276 6.39 -15.58 -9.40
C ALA A 276 5.28 -14.63 -8.96
N LEU A 277 5.60 -13.35 -8.71
CA LEU A 277 4.62 -12.34 -8.35
C LEU A 277 4.08 -11.58 -9.57
N MET A 278 4.60 -11.82 -10.77
CA MET A 278 4.04 -11.22 -11.98
C MET A 278 2.66 -11.78 -12.25
N TYR A 279 1.71 -10.91 -12.64
CA TYR A 279 0.42 -11.40 -13.15
C TYR A 279 0.67 -12.17 -14.44
N SER A 280 0.59 -13.49 -14.37
CA SER A 280 0.47 -14.32 -15.56
C SER A 280 -1.00 -14.65 -15.78
N ASP A 281 -1.43 -14.66 -17.05
CA ASP A 281 -2.76 -15.12 -17.48
C ASP A 281 -3.07 -16.58 -17.05
N GLN A 282 -2.12 -17.29 -16.44
CA GLN A 282 -2.30 -18.66 -15.94
C GLN A 282 -2.73 -18.72 -14.47
N LEU A 283 -2.68 -17.62 -13.71
CA LEU A 283 -3.25 -17.54 -12.36
C LEU A 283 -4.70 -17.05 -12.33
N SER A 284 -5.16 -16.37 -13.39
CA SER A 284 -6.59 -16.01 -13.54
C SER A 284 -7.48 -17.24 -13.69
N SER A 285 -6.93 -18.37 -14.14
CA SER A 285 -7.62 -19.67 -14.26
C SER A 285 -7.60 -20.52 -12.98
N SER A 286 -7.01 -20.02 -11.88
CA SER A 286 -7.08 -20.68 -10.56
C SER A 286 -8.32 -20.28 -9.73
N VAL A 287 -9.06 -19.28 -10.18
CA VAL A 287 -10.39 -18.97 -9.64
C VAL A 287 -11.34 -19.99 -10.24
N SER A 288 -11.92 -20.86 -9.41
CA SER A 288 -12.91 -21.81 -9.90
C SER A 288 -14.07 -21.06 -10.57
N GLU A 289 -14.68 -21.61 -11.63
CA GLU A 289 -15.88 -20.99 -12.24
C GLU A 289 -16.98 -20.74 -11.19
N ASP A 290 -17.05 -21.61 -10.17
CA ASP A 290 -17.92 -21.42 -9.00
C ASP A 290 -17.55 -20.18 -8.18
N ASP A 291 -16.27 -19.81 -7.99
CA ASP A 291 -15.87 -18.62 -7.22
C ASP A 291 -16.14 -17.29 -7.94
N LEU A 292 -16.13 -17.28 -9.28
CA LEU A 292 -16.48 -16.10 -10.09
C LEU A 292 -17.94 -15.68 -9.88
N ASP A 293 -18.83 -16.65 -9.67
CA ASP A 293 -20.25 -16.42 -9.39
C ASP A 293 -20.50 -15.73 -8.04
N TYR A 294 -19.50 -15.61 -7.16
CA TYR A 294 -19.62 -14.98 -5.83
C TYR A 294 -18.79 -13.71 -5.64
N GLU A 295 -18.09 -13.25 -6.68
CA GLU A 295 -17.26 -12.04 -6.61
C GLU A 295 -18.11 -10.76 -6.57
N THR A 296 -17.73 -9.79 -5.72
CA THR A 296 -18.35 -8.44 -5.69
C THR A 296 -17.66 -7.48 -6.67
N GLU A 297 -18.31 -6.36 -7.01
CA GLU A 297 -17.69 -5.29 -7.81
C GLU A 297 -16.46 -4.70 -7.11
N HIS A 298 -16.41 -4.76 -5.78
CA HIS A 298 -15.25 -4.33 -5.00
C HIS A 298 -14.05 -5.27 -5.13
N ASP A 299 -14.28 -6.58 -5.15
CA ASP A 299 -13.22 -7.57 -5.35
C ASP A 299 -12.59 -7.40 -6.74
N GLN A 300 -13.41 -7.16 -7.76
CA GLN A 300 -12.93 -6.86 -9.12
C GLN A 300 -12.05 -5.59 -9.11
N ARG A 301 -12.50 -4.51 -8.48
CA ARG A 301 -11.70 -3.27 -8.34
C ARG A 301 -10.38 -3.50 -7.60
N ARG A 302 -10.38 -4.29 -6.53
CA ARG A 302 -9.15 -4.65 -5.80
C ARG A 302 -8.19 -5.44 -6.66
N ARG A 303 -8.69 -6.38 -7.48
CA ARG A 303 -7.87 -7.15 -8.43
C ARG A 303 -7.30 -6.26 -9.53
N MET A 304 -8.12 -5.38 -10.12
CA MET A 304 -7.66 -4.42 -11.12
C MET A 304 -6.56 -3.51 -10.56
N LEU A 305 -6.71 -3.03 -9.32
CA LEU A 305 -5.68 -2.23 -8.65
C LEU A 305 -4.39 -3.03 -8.40
N ALA A 306 -4.51 -4.31 -8.03
CA ALA A 306 -3.34 -5.17 -7.89
C ALA A 306 -2.64 -5.38 -9.24
N ALA A 307 -3.39 -5.55 -10.33
CA ALA A 307 -2.84 -5.75 -11.67
C ALA A 307 -1.98 -4.58 -12.19
N THR A 308 -2.23 -3.37 -11.72
CA THR A 308 -1.46 -2.17 -12.11
C THR A 308 -0.35 -1.81 -11.13
N ASP A 309 -0.20 -2.54 -10.03
CA ASP A 309 0.79 -2.22 -9.00
C ASP A 309 2.23 -2.55 -9.47
N PRO A 310 3.24 -1.72 -9.13
CA PRO A 310 4.66 -1.99 -9.42
C PRO A 310 5.11 -3.40 -9.02
N VAL A 311 4.57 -3.96 -7.94
CA VAL A 311 4.89 -5.32 -7.48
C VAL A 311 4.60 -6.39 -8.55
N HIS A 312 3.56 -6.20 -9.36
CA HIS A 312 3.12 -7.20 -10.33
C HIS A 312 3.42 -6.82 -11.78
N THR A 313 3.92 -5.61 -12.00
CA THR A 313 4.24 -5.05 -13.33
C THR A 313 5.75 -4.92 -13.57
N ILE A 314 6.56 -4.85 -12.51
CA ILE A 314 8.02 -4.77 -12.60
C ILE A 314 8.63 -6.15 -12.30
N VAL A 315 9.40 -6.67 -13.25
CA VAL A 315 10.25 -7.84 -13.03
C VAL A 315 11.51 -7.38 -12.30
N LEU A 316 11.68 -7.78 -11.04
CA LEU A 316 12.76 -7.22 -10.20
C LEU A 316 14.15 -7.50 -10.76
N ARG A 317 14.36 -8.70 -11.35
CA ARG A 317 15.64 -9.08 -11.99
C ARG A 317 16.04 -8.09 -13.09
N ASP A 318 15.12 -7.85 -14.01
CA ASP A 318 15.37 -7.01 -15.19
C ASP A 318 15.52 -5.54 -14.79
N TYR A 319 14.77 -5.13 -13.77
CA TYR A 319 14.89 -3.79 -13.19
C TYR A 319 16.25 -3.58 -12.51
N LEU A 320 16.73 -4.54 -11.71
CA LEU A 320 18.05 -4.50 -11.10
C LEU A 320 19.15 -4.44 -12.16
N GLN A 321 19.09 -5.30 -13.18
CA GLN A 321 20.06 -5.28 -14.28
C GLN A 321 20.12 -3.89 -14.93
N THR A 322 18.96 -3.30 -15.21
CA THR A 322 18.85 -1.98 -15.82
C THR A 322 19.50 -0.90 -14.96
N GLN A 323 19.18 -0.88 -13.66
CA GLN A 323 19.72 0.11 -12.72
C GLN A 323 21.22 -0.06 -12.48
N LEU A 324 21.75 -1.29 -12.47
CA LEU A 324 23.19 -1.54 -12.37
C LEU A 324 23.93 -1.09 -13.63
N THR A 325 23.39 -1.35 -14.81
CA THR A 325 23.96 -0.87 -16.07
C THR A 325 23.95 0.66 -16.14
N GLU A 326 22.87 1.31 -15.71
CA GLU A 326 22.80 2.77 -15.62
C GLU A 326 23.82 3.33 -14.61
N LEU A 327 23.94 2.71 -13.43
CA LEU A 327 24.92 3.09 -12.43
C LEU A 327 26.36 2.96 -12.96
N GLN A 328 26.68 1.88 -13.67
CA GLN A 328 27.98 1.68 -14.30
C GLN A 328 28.29 2.77 -15.34
N GLN A 329 27.28 3.20 -16.11
CA GLN A 329 27.43 4.31 -17.06
C GLN A 329 27.68 5.65 -16.37
N GLN A 330 27.05 5.89 -15.21
CA GLN A 330 27.21 7.13 -14.43
C GLN A 330 28.59 7.21 -13.75
N LEU A 331 29.09 6.12 -13.17
CA LEU A 331 30.37 6.09 -12.44
C LEU A 331 31.57 5.83 -13.35
N GLY A 332 31.36 5.17 -14.49
CA GLY A 332 32.41 4.60 -15.31
C GLY A 332 32.92 3.25 -14.78
N THR A 333 33.51 2.45 -15.67
CA THR A 333 33.87 1.04 -15.40
C THR A 333 34.79 0.86 -14.18
N SER A 334 35.82 1.69 -14.04
CA SER A 334 36.80 1.53 -12.95
C SER A 334 36.23 1.83 -11.57
N GLN A 335 35.41 2.88 -11.42
CA GLN A 335 34.77 3.20 -10.15
C GLN A 335 33.67 2.21 -9.81
N PHE A 336 32.93 1.73 -10.81
CA PHE A 336 31.94 0.68 -10.62
C PHE A 336 32.60 -0.64 -10.16
N GLU A 337 33.72 -1.04 -10.76
CA GLU A 337 34.48 -2.22 -10.31
C GLU A 337 34.96 -2.08 -8.86
N GLN A 338 35.43 -0.89 -8.45
CA GLN A 338 35.79 -0.62 -7.06
C GLN A 338 34.59 -0.73 -6.12
N LEU A 339 33.42 -0.22 -6.54
CA LEU A 339 32.19 -0.33 -5.77
C LEU A 339 31.76 -1.80 -5.62
N VAL A 340 31.80 -2.58 -6.70
CA VAL A 340 31.50 -4.02 -6.68
C VAL A 340 32.45 -4.81 -5.77
N GLN A 341 33.73 -4.40 -5.65
CA GLN A 341 34.69 -5.02 -4.73
C GLN A 341 34.37 -4.79 -3.25
N THR A 342 33.50 -3.85 -2.90
CA THR A 342 33.05 -3.65 -1.51
C THR A 342 32.02 -4.69 -1.06
N VAL A 343 31.42 -5.41 -2.02
CA VAL A 343 30.41 -6.44 -1.76
C VAL A 343 31.11 -7.74 -1.35
N ASP A 344 30.57 -8.41 -0.33
CA ASP A 344 31.08 -9.71 0.09
C ASP A 344 30.91 -10.78 -1.01
N VAL A 345 31.78 -11.79 -0.96
CA VAL A 345 31.88 -12.82 -2.01
C VAL A 345 30.60 -13.63 -2.16
N GLU A 346 29.87 -13.88 -1.07
CA GLU A 346 28.66 -14.69 -1.08
C GLU A 346 27.51 -13.91 -1.74
N THR A 347 27.27 -12.67 -1.31
CA THR A 347 26.28 -11.77 -1.93
C THR A 347 26.56 -11.58 -3.40
N LEU A 348 27.82 -11.33 -3.78
CA LEU A 348 28.21 -11.15 -5.18
C LEU A 348 27.96 -12.42 -6.00
N SER A 349 28.26 -13.60 -5.45
CA SER A 349 28.00 -14.88 -6.10
C SER A 349 26.51 -15.11 -6.32
N GLN A 350 25.67 -14.80 -5.33
CA GLN A 350 24.22 -14.93 -5.43
C GLN A 350 23.63 -13.93 -6.44
N ALA A 351 24.05 -12.66 -6.38
CA ALA A 351 23.59 -11.63 -7.31
C ALA A 351 23.94 -11.99 -8.78
N ARG A 352 25.12 -12.57 -9.01
CA ARG A 352 25.57 -13.03 -10.35
C ARG A 352 24.74 -14.18 -10.94
N LEU A 353 23.90 -14.85 -10.16
CA LEU A 353 22.92 -15.81 -10.69
C LEU A 353 21.81 -15.10 -11.48
N TYR A 354 21.58 -13.82 -11.19
CA TYR A 354 20.45 -13.05 -11.70
C TYR A 354 20.86 -11.92 -12.65
N VAL A 355 22.00 -11.27 -12.39
CA VAL A 355 22.45 -10.07 -13.11
C VAL A 355 23.93 -10.11 -13.47
N ILE A 356 24.30 -9.35 -14.51
CA ILE A 356 25.67 -9.13 -14.97
C ILE A 356 26.18 -7.83 -14.31
N MET A 357 27.34 -7.94 -13.65
CA MET A 357 28.05 -6.84 -12.97
C MET A 357 29.47 -6.74 -13.49
#